data_AF-A0A8I2K0W4-F1
#
_entry.id   AF-A0A8I2K0W4-F1
#
_cell.length_a   1.000
_cell.length_b   1.000
_cell.length_c   1.000
_cell.angle_alpha   90.00
_cell.angle_beta   90.00
_cell.angle_gamma   90.00
#
_symmetry.space_group_name_H-M   'P 1'
#
loop_
_entity.id
_entity.type
_entity.pdbx_description
1 polymer ?
#
loop_
_entity_poly.entity_id
_entity_poly.type
_entity_poly.pdbx_seq_one_letter_code
_entity_poly.pdbx_strand_id
1 'polypeptide(L)'
;GIPETLVKSFQSRVTEEMILPLPDRGNGTLSSKASQEILSFLKKRANVLAVGPGISHDKDMEKLMENLILSSTAPIVIDADGLNALAPRIGSVRRAHVPVVLTPHPGEMTRLLQYGRKRA
;
A
#
# COMPACT_ATOMS: atom_id res chain seq x y z
N GLY A 1 -7.99 -5.60 -3.22
CA GLY A 1 -8.91 -4.48 -2.95
C GLY A 1 -8.55 -3.34 -3.86
N ILE A 2 -9.53 -2.60 -4.38
CA ILE A 2 -9.34 -1.54 -5.37
C ILE A 2 -10.20 -0.32 -5.02
N PRO A 3 -9.88 0.88 -5.55
CA PRO A 3 -10.75 2.05 -5.47
C PRO A 3 -12.18 1.74 -5.90
N GLU A 4 -13.17 2.17 -5.12
CA GLU A 4 -14.59 1.92 -5.39
C GLU A 4 -15.03 2.38 -6.80
N THR A 5 -14.49 3.50 -7.28
CA THR A 5 -14.81 4.03 -8.62
C THR A 5 -14.27 3.15 -9.76
N LEU A 6 -13.31 2.25 -9.49
CA LEU A 6 -12.72 1.36 -10.49
C LEU A 6 -13.33 -0.04 -10.53
N VAL A 7 -14.26 -0.36 -9.63
CA VAL A 7 -14.85 -1.72 -9.52
C VAL A 7 -15.41 -2.23 -10.85
N LYS A 8 -16.16 -1.39 -11.58
CA LYS A 8 -16.74 -1.75 -12.89
C LYS A 8 -15.66 -2.10 -13.93
N SER A 9 -14.54 -1.38 -13.92
CA SER A 9 -13.44 -1.58 -14.87
C SER A 9 -12.69 -2.89 -14.63
N PHE A 10 -12.61 -3.34 -13.38
CA PHE A 10 -11.92 -4.60 -13.01
C PHE A 10 -12.83 -5.83 -13.14
N GLN A 11 -14.11 -5.73 -12.74
CA GLN A 11 -15.05 -6.86 -12.82
C GLN A 11 -15.30 -7.37 -14.24
N SER A 12 -15.06 -6.53 -15.26
CA SER A 12 -15.25 -6.93 -16.67
C SER A 12 -14.13 -7.80 -17.23
N ARG A 13 -13.00 -7.96 -16.50
CA ARG A 13 -11.77 -8.53 -17.04
C ARG A 13 -11.34 -9.84 -16.37
N VAL A 14 -11.67 -10.03 -15.09
CA VAL A 14 -11.33 -11.23 -14.31
C VAL A 14 -12.51 -11.58 -13.42
N THR A 15 -13.05 -12.79 -13.55
CA THR A 15 -14.31 -13.19 -12.90
C THR A 15 -14.11 -13.93 -11.57
N GLU A 16 -12.94 -14.53 -11.39
CA GLU A 16 -12.59 -15.39 -10.26
C GLU A 16 -12.07 -14.60 -9.06
N GLU A 17 -11.61 -13.37 -9.28
CA GLU A 17 -11.07 -12.51 -8.22
C GLU A 17 -12.18 -11.91 -7.37
N MET A 18 -12.06 -12.09 -6.05
CA MET A 18 -12.92 -11.39 -5.10
C MET A 18 -12.45 -9.95 -4.93
N ILE A 19 -13.29 -9.01 -5.37
CA ILE A 19 -13.01 -7.59 -5.27
C ILE A 19 -13.56 -7.03 -3.96
N LEU A 20 -12.65 -6.46 -3.15
CA LEU A 20 -12.99 -5.60 -2.03
C LEU A 20 -12.97 -4.13 -2.51
N PRO A 21 -14.13 -3.45 -2.62
CA PRO A 21 -14.17 -2.02 -2.88
C PRO A 21 -13.60 -1.26 -1.68
N LEU A 22 -12.74 -0.29 -1.95
CA LEU A 22 -12.07 0.50 -0.92
C LEU A 22 -12.40 1.99 -1.08
N PRO A 23 -12.55 2.74 0.03
CA PRO A 23 -12.77 4.18 0.01
C PRO A 23 -11.73 4.92 -0.82
N ASP A 24 -12.18 5.64 -1.84
CA ASP A 24 -11.34 6.41 -2.75
C ASP A 24 -11.68 7.91 -2.69
N ARG A 25 -11.02 8.72 -3.51
CA ARG A 25 -11.22 10.18 -3.57
C ARG A 25 -12.11 10.62 -4.73
N GLY A 26 -12.90 9.72 -5.31
CA GLY A 26 -13.76 9.97 -6.46
C GLY A 26 -13.03 10.02 -7.81
N ASN A 27 -11.71 9.78 -7.81
CA ASN A 27 -10.86 9.87 -9.01
C ASN A 27 -10.06 8.59 -9.30
N GLY A 28 -10.50 7.45 -8.77
CA GLY A 28 -9.79 6.18 -8.92
C GLY A 28 -8.50 6.06 -8.12
N THR A 29 -8.23 6.99 -7.18
CA THR A 29 -7.11 6.86 -6.23
C THR A 29 -7.64 6.66 -4.82
N LEU A 30 -7.06 5.71 -4.10
CA LEU A 30 -7.42 5.41 -2.72
C LEU A 30 -7.37 6.64 -1.82
N SER A 31 -8.15 6.61 -0.74
CA SER A 31 -8.01 7.54 0.37
C SER A 31 -7.29 6.88 1.54
N SER A 32 -6.65 7.64 2.43
CA SER A 32 -6.05 7.09 3.65
C SER A 32 -7.04 6.34 4.55
N LYS A 33 -8.34 6.64 4.43
CA LYS A 33 -9.44 5.94 5.13
C LYS A 33 -9.53 4.47 4.73
N ALA A 34 -9.07 4.09 3.53
CA ALA A 34 -9.04 2.70 3.09
C ALA A 34 -8.21 1.79 4.00
N SER A 35 -7.24 2.34 4.74
CA SER A 35 -6.46 1.57 5.71
C SER A 35 -7.33 0.84 6.75
N GLN A 36 -8.41 1.46 7.22
CA GLN A 36 -9.31 0.83 8.21
C GLN A 36 -10.02 -0.41 7.64
N GLU A 37 -10.54 -0.29 6.41
CA GLU A 37 -11.22 -1.40 5.72
C GLU A 37 -10.25 -2.53 5.38
N ILE A 38 -9.05 -2.20 4.87
CA ILE A 38 -8.00 -3.18 4.58
C ILE A 38 -7.64 -3.96 5.85
N LEU A 39 -7.39 -3.27 6.96
CA LEU A 39 -7.01 -3.90 8.23
C LEU A 39 -8.14 -4.75 8.82
N SER A 40 -9.39 -4.28 8.72
CA SER A 40 -10.58 -5.03 9.14
C SER A 40 -10.75 -6.32 8.34
N PHE A 41 -10.56 -6.25 7.03
CA PHE A 41 -10.62 -7.42 6.14
C PHE A 41 -9.48 -8.39 6.43
N LEU A 42 -8.26 -7.89 6.57
CA LEU A 42 -7.06 -8.69 6.82
C LEU A 42 -7.22 -9.54 8.09
N LYS A 43 -7.73 -8.97 9.18
CA LYS A 43 -8.00 -9.70 10.43
C LYS A 43 -8.98 -10.86 10.29
N LYS A 44 -9.90 -10.81 9.32
CA LYS A 44 -11.03 -11.74 9.22
C LYS A 44 -10.90 -12.75 8.10
N ARG A 45 -10.20 -12.41 7.02
CA ARG A 45 -10.34 -13.08 5.72
C ARG A 45 -9.04 -13.28 4.95
N ALA A 46 -7.89 -12.77 5.39
CA ALA A 46 -6.65 -12.87 4.64
C ALA A 46 -5.43 -13.13 5.54
N ASN A 47 -4.41 -13.81 4.99
CA ASN A 47 -3.19 -14.19 5.72
C ASN A 47 -1.97 -13.35 5.38
N VAL A 48 -2.00 -12.61 4.27
CA VAL A 48 -0.89 -11.76 3.77
C VAL A 48 -1.50 -10.56 3.04
N LEU A 49 -0.86 -9.40 3.15
CA LEU A 49 -1.20 -8.20 2.39
C LEU A 49 -0.12 -7.91 1.35
N ALA A 50 -0.47 -7.94 0.06
CA ALA A 50 0.36 -7.36 -0.99
C ALA A 50 -0.20 -5.98 -1.36
N VAL A 51 0.67 -4.96 -1.43
CA VAL A 51 0.29 -3.58 -1.72
C VAL A 51 1.34 -2.91 -2.60
N GLY A 52 0.90 -2.15 -3.61
CA GLY A 52 1.85 -1.45 -4.47
C GLY A 52 1.25 -0.89 -5.75
N PRO A 53 0.96 -1.72 -6.76
CA PRO A 53 0.60 -1.24 -8.09
C PRO A 53 -0.65 -0.34 -8.09
N GLY A 54 -0.53 0.88 -8.64
CA GLY A 54 -1.66 1.75 -8.89
C GLY A 54 -2.20 2.48 -7.66
N ILE A 55 -1.45 2.54 -6.55
CA ILE A 55 -1.89 3.29 -5.36
C ILE A 55 -1.55 4.77 -5.43
N SER A 56 -0.74 5.25 -6.38
CA SER A 56 -0.19 6.61 -6.43
C SER A 56 0.80 6.91 -5.29
N HIS A 57 1.38 8.12 -5.25
CA HIS A 57 2.47 8.47 -4.33
C HIS A 57 2.31 9.86 -3.68
N ASP A 58 1.11 10.17 -3.20
CA ASP A 58 0.82 11.42 -2.48
C ASP A 58 0.83 11.26 -0.94
N LYS A 59 0.67 12.38 -0.22
CA LYS A 59 0.65 12.42 1.25
C LYS A 59 -0.42 11.53 1.88
N ASP A 60 -1.50 11.26 1.18
CA ASP A 60 -2.57 10.40 1.67
C ASP A 60 -2.14 8.92 1.57
N MET A 61 -1.42 8.56 0.50
CA MET A 61 -0.83 7.24 0.32
C MET A 61 0.33 6.97 1.28
N GLU A 62 1.14 7.99 1.57
CA GLU A 62 2.14 7.89 2.64
C GLU A 62 1.48 7.52 3.99
N LYS A 63 0.37 8.20 4.35
CA LYS A 63 -0.38 7.91 5.58
C LYS A 63 -1.03 6.53 5.54
N LEU A 64 -1.61 6.15 4.40
CA LEU A 64 -2.17 4.82 4.20
C LEU A 64 -1.11 3.75 4.46
N MET A 65 0.06 3.87 3.83
CA MET A 65 1.16 2.91 3.98
C MET A 65 1.67 2.85 5.42
N GLU A 66 1.84 4.00 6.09
CA GLU A 66 2.24 4.02 7.51
C GLU A 66 1.20 3.33 8.40
N ASN A 67 -0.09 3.60 8.22
CA ASN A 67 -1.16 2.95 8.98
C ASN A 67 -1.17 1.44 8.79
N LEU A 68 -1.02 0.98 7.55
CA LEU A 68 -0.96 -0.45 7.22
C LEU A 68 0.23 -1.12 7.90
N ILE A 69 1.43 -0.53 7.79
CA ILE A 69 2.66 -1.10 8.37
C ILE A 69 2.59 -1.18 9.89
N LEU A 70 2.10 -0.13 10.56
CA LEU A 70 2.07 -0.07 12.02
C LEU A 70 0.99 -0.97 12.63
N SER A 71 -0.10 -1.22 11.91
CA SER A 71 -1.31 -1.85 12.47
C SER A 71 -1.65 -3.21 11.85
N SER A 72 -0.89 -3.67 10.85
CA SER A 72 -1.16 -4.96 10.21
C SER A 72 -1.02 -6.11 11.20
N THR A 73 -1.91 -7.10 11.04
CA THR A 73 -1.91 -8.36 11.79
C THR A 73 -1.37 -9.53 10.97
N ALA A 74 -0.98 -9.27 9.72
CA ALA A 74 -0.46 -10.25 8.79
C ALA A 74 0.80 -9.71 8.08
N PRO A 75 1.71 -10.59 7.62
CA PRO A 75 2.85 -10.18 6.81
C PRO A 75 2.46 -9.30 5.63
N ILE A 76 3.32 -8.33 5.30
CA ILE A 76 3.09 -7.36 4.23
C ILE A 76 4.19 -7.50 3.16
N VAL A 77 3.79 -7.55 1.89
CA VAL A 77 4.67 -7.40 0.73
C VAL A 77 4.39 -6.05 0.08
N ILE A 78 5.42 -5.22 -0.06
CA ILE A 78 5.30 -3.85 -0.60
C ILE A 78 6.10 -3.76 -1.90
N ASP A 79 5.43 -3.33 -2.95
CA ASP A 79 5.98 -3.22 -4.31
C ASP A 79 5.63 -1.87 -4.98
N ALA A 80 6.27 -1.56 -6.11
CA ALA A 80 5.92 -0.47 -7.03
C ALA A 80 5.60 0.88 -6.33
N ASP A 81 4.41 1.47 -6.59
CA ASP A 81 4.01 2.75 -5.98
C ASP A 81 3.93 2.69 -4.45
N GLY A 82 3.74 1.52 -3.87
CA GLY A 82 3.81 1.28 -2.42
C GLY A 82 5.19 1.61 -1.85
N LEU A 83 6.26 1.30 -2.58
CA LEU A 83 7.62 1.64 -2.17
C LEU A 83 7.87 3.15 -2.29
N ASN A 84 7.35 3.79 -3.34
CA ASN A 84 7.48 5.24 -3.51
C ASN A 84 6.70 6.02 -2.42
N ALA A 85 5.48 5.59 -2.11
CA ALA A 85 4.67 6.16 -1.01
C ALA A 85 5.26 5.86 0.37
N LEU A 86 5.99 4.76 0.52
CA LEU A 86 6.67 4.41 1.78
C LEU A 86 7.96 5.22 2.00
N ALA A 87 8.69 5.62 0.95
CA ALA A 87 10.01 6.23 1.09
C ALA A 87 10.08 7.40 2.09
N PRO A 88 9.13 8.35 2.14
CA PRO A 88 9.13 9.44 3.13
C PRO A 88 8.93 8.97 4.57
N ARG A 89 8.37 7.78 4.75
CA ARG A 89 8.00 7.18 6.04
C ARG A 89 8.68 5.84 6.31
N ILE A 90 9.79 5.56 5.63
CA ILE A 90 10.48 4.25 5.68
C ILE A 90 10.83 3.78 7.10
N GLY A 91 10.99 4.71 8.04
CA GLY A 91 11.19 4.40 9.46
C GLY A 91 10.03 3.63 10.12
N SER A 92 8.83 3.63 9.53
CA SER A 92 7.69 2.84 10.00
C SER A 92 7.95 1.33 9.90
N VAL A 93 8.74 0.88 8.92
CA VAL A 93 9.09 -0.55 8.74
C VAL A 93 9.81 -1.10 9.96
N ARG A 94 10.66 -0.28 10.61
CA ARG A 94 11.35 -0.68 11.86
C ARG A 94 10.40 -0.85 13.05
N ARG A 95 9.21 -0.26 12.98
CA ARG A 95 8.17 -0.32 14.02
C ARG A 95 7.07 -1.32 13.68
N ALA A 96 7.20 -2.07 12.59
CA ALA A 96 6.23 -3.09 12.20
C ALA A 96 6.25 -4.24 13.21
N HIS A 97 5.07 -4.75 13.56
CA HIS A 97 4.91 -5.91 14.46
C HIS A 97 4.83 -7.24 13.69
N VAL A 98 4.89 -7.18 12.36
CA VAL A 98 4.76 -8.31 11.45
C VAL A 98 5.89 -8.27 10.43
N PRO A 99 6.24 -9.39 9.78
CA PRO A 99 7.22 -9.39 8.70
C PRO A 99 6.81 -8.44 7.57
N VAL A 100 7.76 -7.64 7.09
CA VAL A 100 7.58 -6.75 5.94
C VAL A 100 8.64 -7.10 4.89
N VAL A 101 8.18 -7.48 3.70
CA VAL A 101 9.01 -7.74 2.53
C VAL A 101 8.89 -6.57 1.57
N LEU A 102 10.03 -6.02 1.14
CA LEU A 102 10.10 -4.95 0.14
C LEU A 102 10.67 -5.54 -1.16
N THR A 103 10.09 -5.21 -2.31
CA THR A 103 10.53 -5.72 -3.63
C THR A 103 11.11 -4.63 -4.56
N PRO A 104 12.04 -3.76 -4.10
CA PRO A 104 12.48 -2.64 -4.90
C PRO A 104 13.37 -3.07 -6.08
N HIS A 105 13.14 -2.46 -7.24
CA HIS A 105 14.17 -2.39 -8.28
C HIS A 105 15.26 -1.35 -7.91
N PRO A 106 16.42 -1.28 -8.59
CA PRO A 106 17.53 -0.39 -8.20
C PRO A 106 17.16 1.11 -8.06
N GLY A 107 16.33 1.63 -8.97
CA GLY A 107 15.78 2.98 -8.89
C GLY A 107 14.91 3.24 -7.64
N GLU A 108 14.03 2.31 -7.26
CA GLU A 108 13.24 2.42 -6.03
C GLU A 108 14.12 2.33 -4.79
N MET A 109 15.10 1.43 -4.79
CA MET A 109 16.06 1.28 -3.69
C MET A 109 16.81 2.59 -3.42
N THR A 110 17.26 3.28 -4.47
CA THR A 110 17.92 4.59 -4.34
C THR A 110 17.04 5.59 -3.60
N ARG A 111 15.73 5.63 -3.89
CA ARG A 111 14.77 6.51 -3.23
C ARG A 111 14.55 6.12 -1.76
N LEU A 112 14.39 4.83 -1.47
CA LEU A 112 14.19 4.31 -0.12
C LEU A 112 15.38 4.61 0.80
N LEU A 113 16.60 4.44 0.27
CA LEU A 113 17.83 4.71 1.01
C LEU A 113 18.18 6.20 1.09
N GLN A 114 17.46 7.05 0.35
CA GLN A 114 17.81 8.46 0.15
C GLN A 114 19.25 8.65 -0.35
N TYR A 115 19.77 7.65 -1.07
CA TYR A 115 21.13 7.62 -1.56
C TYR A 115 21.30 8.69 -2.66
N GLY A 116 22.30 9.57 -2.53
CA GLY A 116 22.54 10.69 -3.45
C GLY A 116 21.89 12.03 -3.06
N ARG A 117 21.04 12.09 -2.02
CA ARG A 117 20.70 13.37 -1.38
C ARG A 117 21.81 13.72 -0.39
N LYS A 118 22.64 14.72 -0.70
CA LYS A 118 23.54 15.33 0.30
C LYS A 118 22.66 15.73 1.49
N ARG A 119 22.94 15.16 2.67
CA ARG A 119 22.44 15.73 3.92
C ARG A 119 23.10 17.11 4.02
N ALA A 120 22.31 18.14 3.75
CA ALA A 120 22.66 19.52 4.06
C ALA A 120 22.36 19.78 5.53
#